data_AF-A0AAV7ZYJ1-F1
#
_entry.id   AF-A0AAV7ZYJ1-F1
#
_cell.length_a   1.000
_cell.length_b   1.000
_cell.length_c   1.000
_cell.angle_alpha   90.00
_cell.angle_beta   90.00
_cell.angle_gamma   90.00
#
_symmetry.space_group_name_H-M   'P 1'
#
loop_
_entity.id
_entity.type
_entity.pdbx_description
1 polymer ?
#
loop_
_entity_poly.entity_id
_entity_poly.type
_entity_poly.pdbx_seq_one_letter_code
_entity_poly.pdbx_strand_id
1 'polypeptide(L)'
;MTTNQIKDTLNIIDEMINVIDKEEDTKLISRVNQRVLDMKNLNNKRKEEVNRFINKLKSSIIALEEKLENQNNEGNEEIKEIEKQKKEIKETIKKLKIQHKILSKEAEEIEDELLDSESRLGKLQKINSKNIEKLRHARNLYLNITNLRFNTPGDQQIQVLISQKNNLKDETFQPNLENRFQIVNHIWELID
;
A
#
# COMPACT_ATOMS: atom_id res chain seq x y z
N MET A 1 20.95 11.78 -35.07
CA MET A 1 19.81 12.32 -34.30
C MET A 1 18.69 11.29 -34.04
N THR A 2 18.69 10.13 -34.70
CA THR A 2 17.67 9.07 -34.60
C THR A 2 17.70 8.23 -33.31
N THR A 3 18.85 8.17 -32.63
CA THR A 3 19.03 7.41 -31.37
C THR A 3 18.35 8.04 -30.16
N ASN A 4 18.20 9.38 -30.11
CA ASN A 4 17.52 10.06 -29.01
C ASN A 4 16.01 9.84 -29.04
N GLN A 5 15.39 9.88 -30.22
CA GLN A 5 13.94 9.71 -30.34
C GLN A 5 13.46 8.28 -30.01
N ILE A 6 14.24 7.24 -30.33
CA ILE A 6 13.94 5.85 -29.91
C ILE A 6 14.04 5.74 -28.38
N LYS A 7 15.06 6.38 -27.79
CA LYS A 7 15.28 6.40 -26.34
C LYS A 7 14.13 7.11 -25.61
N ASP A 8 13.63 8.20 -26.19
CA ASP A 8 12.49 8.95 -25.63
C ASP A 8 11.18 8.15 -25.70
N THR A 9 10.98 7.32 -26.75
CA THR A 9 9.76 6.49 -26.84
C THR A 9 9.80 5.31 -25.88
N LEU A 10 10.97 4.68 -25.71
CA LEU A 10 11.17 3.62 -24.71
C LEU A 10 11.01 4.14 -23.28
N ASN A 11 11.52 5.35 -23.00
CA ASN A 11 11.34 5.99 -21.70
C ASN A 11 9.85 6.24 -21.37
N ILE A 12 9.03 6.59 -22.36
CA ILE A 12 7.58 6.81 -22.16
C ILE A 12 6.85 5.49 -21.87
N ILE A 13 7.23 4.41 -22.55
CA ILE A 13 6.67 3.07 -22.31
C ILE A 13 7.07 2.56 -20.92
N ASP A 14 8.33 2.73 -20.53
CA ASP A 14 8.81 2.42 -19.18
C ASP A 14 8.10 3.27 -18.13
N GLU A 15 7.81 4.55 -18.41
CA GLU A 15 7.03 5.40 -17.52
C GLU A 15 5.56 4.95 -17.42
N MET A 16 4.94 4.48 -18.51
CA MET A 16 3.57 3.95 -18.49
C MET A 16 3.46 2.63 -17.70
N ILE A 17 4.41 1.71 -17.89
CA ILE A 17 4.48 0.47 -17.11
C ILE A 17 4.64 0.80 -15.62
N ASN A 18 5.54 1.74 -15.30
CA ASN A 18 5.72 2.23 -13.92
C ASN A 18 4.46 2.90 -13.34
N VAL A 19 3.56 3.47 -14.15
CA VAL A 19 2.31 4.07 -13.67
C VAL A 19 1.27 3.00 -13.35
N ILE A 20 1.19 1.96 -14.18
CA ILE A 20 0.28 0.82 -13.98
C ILE A 20 0.70 0.00 -12.75
N ASP A 21 2.00 -0.30 -12.60
CA ASP A 21 2.54 -0.99 -11.42
C ASP A 21 2.25 -0.20 -10.12
N LYS A 22 2.28 1.14 -10.18
CA LYS A 22 1.97 2.01 -9.04
C LYS A 22 0.48 2.04 -8.68
N GLU A 23 -0.42 1.79 -9.62
CA GLU A 23 -1.87 1.69 -9.33
C GLU A 23 -2.19 0.38 -8.61
N GLU A 24 -1.43 -0.69 -8.88
CA GLU A 24 -1.44 -1.89 -8.06
C GLU A 24 -0.82 -1.66 -6.67
N ASP A 25 0.29 -0.92 -6.58
CA ASP A 25 0.92 -0.56 -5.30
C ASP A 25 -0.01 0.26 -4.40
N THR A 26 -0.75 1.22 -4.95
CA THR A 26 -1.71 2.01 -4.16
C THR A 26 -2.88 1.16 -3.63
N LYS A 27 -3.38 0.21 -4.42
CA LYS A 27 -4.36 -0.79 -3.96
C LYS A 27 -3.78 -1.76 -2.94
N LEU A 28 -2.49 -2.08 -3.03
CA LEU A 28 -1.78 -2.88 -2.03
C LEU A 28 -1.69 -2.11 -0.72
N ILE A 29 -1.33 -0.84 -0.75
CA ILE A 29 -1.17 0.01 0.43
C ILE A 29 -2.51 0.25 1.13
N SER A 30 -3.58 0.50 0.38
CA SER A 30 -4.92 0.57 0.96
C SER A 30 -5.30 -0.71 1.70
N ARG A 31 -4.97 -1.88 1.14
CA ARG A 31 -5.17 -3.18 1.81
C ARG A 31 -4.28 -3.35 3.05
N VAL A 32 -3.04 -2.86 3.02
CA VAL A 32 -2.14 -2.88 4.18
C VAL A 32 -2.66 -1.98 5.29
N ASN A 33 -3.10 -0.75 4.98
CA ASN A 33 -3.70 0.16 5.94
C ASN A 33 -4.96 -0.42 6.59
N GLN A 34 -5.83 -1.07 5.80
CA GLN A 34 -6.99 -1.78 6.32
C GLN A 34 -6.57 -2.88 7.32
N ARG A 35 -5.57 -3.70 6.96
CA ARG A 35 -5.05 -4.77 7.83
C ARG A 35 -4.40 -4.24 9.10
N VAL A 36 -3.75 -3.08 9.05
CA VAL A 36 -3.14 -2.44 10.22
C VAL A 36 -4.21 -1.92 11.16
N LEU A 37 -5.27 -1.31 10.63
CA LEU A 37 -6.47 -0.94 11.40
C LEU A 37 -7.11 -2.16 12.06
N ASP A 38 -7.27 -3.26 11.32
CA ASP A 38 -7.80 -4.51 11.84
C ASP A 38 -6.90 -5.08 12.95
N MET A 39 -5.57 -5.05 12.78
CA MET A 39 -4.62 -5.46 13.81
C MET A 39 -4.69 -4.57 15.06
N LYS A 40 -4.79 -3.23 14.91
CA LYS A 40 -4.97 -2.32 16.04
C LYS A 40 -6.25 -2.64 16.81
N ASN A 41 -7.35 -2.85 16.11
CA ASN A 41 -8.62 -3.20 16.71
C ASN A 41 -8.55 -4.56 17.43
N LEU A 42 -7.91 -5.55 16.83
CA LEU A 42 -7.71 -6.87 17.43
C LEU A 42 -6.83 -6.78 18.69
N ASN A 43 -5.74 -6.00 18.63
CA ASN A 43 -4.82 -5.82 19.75
C ASN A 43 -5.49 -5.08 20.91
N ASN A 44 -6.30 -4.06 20.63
CA ASN A 44 -7.09 -3.36 21.66
C ASN A 44 -8.10 -4.30 22.34
N LYS A 45 -8.84 -5.09 21.56
CA LYS A 45 -9.74 -6.11 22.12
C LYS A 45 -8.99 -7.11 23.00
N ARG A 46 -7.83 -7.58 22.53
CA ARG A 46 -7.00 -8.53 23.27
C ARG A 46 -6.41 -7.93 24.55
N LYS A 47 -6.01 -6.65 24.53
CA LYS A 47 -5.59 -5.89 25.73
C LYS A 47 -6.73 -5.79 26.74
N GLU A 48 -7.94 -5.47 26.30
CA GLU A 48 -9.11 -5.41 27.16
C GLU A 48 -9.44 -6.78 27.77
N GLU A 49 -9.42 -7.85 26.97
CA GLU A 49 -9.65 -9.22 27.45
C GLU A 49 -8.61 -9.63 28.49
N VAL A 50 -7.32 -9.39 28.24
CA VAL A 50 -6.25 -9.67 29.19
C VAL A 50 -6.44 -8.87 30.47
N ASN A 51 -6.81 -7.59 30.39
CA ASN A 51 -7.08 -6.77 31.56
C ASN A 51 -8.29 -7.26 32.37
N ARG A 52 -9.37 -7.67 31.69
CA ARG A 52 -10.53 -8.29 32.34
C ARG A 52 -10.13 -9.60 33.04
N PHE A 53 -9.31 -10.41 32.38
CA PHE A 53 -8.82 -11.67 32.95
C PHE A 53 -7.92 -11.44 34.16
N ILE A 54 -6.99 -10.48 34.08
CA ILE A 54 -6.14 -10.07 35.22
C ILE A 54 -7.01 -9.60 36.39
N ASN A 55 -8.03 -8.79 36.14
CA ASN A 55 -8.92 -8.31 37.20
C ASN A 55 -9.72 -9.45 37.83
N LYS A 56 -10.19 -10.41 37.02
CA LYS A 56 -10.86 -11.63 37.50
C LYS A 56 -9.94 -12.52 38.33
N LEU A 57 -8.67 -12.65 37.96
CA LEU A 57 -7.68 -13.37 38.75
C LEU A 57 -7.37 -12.63 40.06
N LYS A 58 -7.24 -11.30 40.03
CA LYS A 58 -7.05 -10.50 41.24
C LYS A 58 -8.22 -10.65 42.20
N SER A 59 -9.46 -10.58 41.73
CA SER A 59 -10.63 -10.80 42.57
C SER A 59 -10.69 -12.22 43.12
N SER A 60 -10.25 -13.21 42.33
CA SER A 60 -10.14 -14.61 42.80
C SER A 60 -9.08 -14.76 43.90
N ILE A 61 -7.95 -14.06 43.80
CA ILE A 61 -6.94 -14.03 44.87
C ILE A 61 -7.51 -13.42 46.14
N ILE A 62 -8.22 -12.29 46.04
CA ILE A 62 -8.83 -11.63 47.21
C ILE A 62 -9.86 -12.57 47.86
N ALA A 63 -10.72 -13.21 47.08
CA ALA A 63 -11.70 -14.16 47.61
C ALA A 63 -11.05 -15.41 48.25
N LEU A 64 -9.90 -15.86 47.72
CA LEU A 64 -9.11 -16.93 48.32
C LEU A 64 -8.42 -16.48 49.61
N GLU A 65 -7.89 -15.25 49.66
CA GLU A 65 -7.31 -14.66 50.87
C GLU A 65 -8.37 -14.52 51.97
N GLU A 66 -9.57 -14.03 51.64
CA GLU A 66 -10.71 -13.95 52.57
C GLU A 66 -11.18 -15.33 53.03
N LYS A 67 -11.19 -16.35 52.15
CA LYS A 67 -11.49 -17.74 52.57
C LYS A 67 -10.44 -18.30 53.52
N LEU A 68 -9.16 -18.05 53.24
CA LEU A 68 -8.04 -18.46 54.09
C LEU A 68 -8.12 -17.82 55.48
N GLU A 69 -8.47 -16.54 55.52
CA GLU A 69 -8.62 -15.78 56.77
C GLU A 69 -9.85 -16.24 57.58
N ASN A 70 -10.92 -16.69 56.90
CA ASN A 70 -12.12 -17.26 57.52
C ASN A 70 -11.98 -18.74 57.92
N GLN A 71 -11.07 -19.51 57.32
CA GLN A 71 -10.82 -20.95 57.60
C GLN A 71 -9.81 -21.20 58.74
N ASN A 72 -9.80 -20.37 59.79
CA ASN A 72 -8.94 -20.56 60.97
C ASN A 72 -9.15 -21.90 61.75
N ASN A 73 -9.99 -22.83 61.26
CA ASN A 73 -10.28 -24.12 61.89
C ASN A 73 -10.27 -25.36 60.95
N GLU A 74 -9.89 -25.24 59.67
CA GLU A 74 -9.84 -26.40 58.73
C GLU A 74 -8.41 -26.65 58.22
N GLY A 75 -8.10 -27.93 57.96
CA GLY A 75 -6.76 -28.51 58.06
C GLY A 75 -5.65 -27.93 57.18
N ASN A 76 -4.41 -28.03 57.68
CA ASN A 76 -3.14 -27.61 57.08
C ASN A 76 -2.89 -28.00 55.60
N GLU A 77 -3.66 -28.95 55.04
CA GLU A 77 -3.55 -29.35 53.62
C GLU A 77 -4.31 -28.41 52.67
N GLU A 78 -5.50 -27.92 53.04
CA GLU A 78 -6.26 -26.97 52.21
C GLU A 78 -5.52 -25.63 52.10
N ILE A 79 -4.92 -25.17 53.19
CA ILE A 79 -4.09 -23.95 53.23
C ILE A 79 -2.91 -24.07 52.26
N LYS A 80 -2.22 -25.22 52.24
CA LYS A 80 -1.10 -25.46 51.32
C LYS A 80 -1.53 -25.50 49.86
N GLU A 81 -2.68 -26.11 49.56
CA GLU A 81 -3.23 -26.17 48.21
C GLU A 81 -3.57 -24.75 47.69
N ILE A 82 -4.19 -23.92 48.54
CA ILE A 82 -4.50 -22.53 48.20
C ILE A 82 -3.23 -21.69 48.00
N GLU A 83 -2.20 -21.86 48.84
CA GLU A 83 -0.91 -21.18 48.68
C GLU A 83 -0.20 -21.57 47.37
N LYS A 84 -0.28 -22.85 46.98
CA LYS A 84 0.27 -23.35 45.72
C LYS A 84 -0.44 -22.72 44.53
N GLN A 85 -1.77 -22.71 44.53
CA GLN A 85 -2.57 -22.05 43.49
C GLN A 85 -2.25 -20.54 43.41
N LYS A 86 -2.07 -19.87 44.55
CA LYS A 86 -1.68 -18.45 44.60
C LYS A 86 -0.31 -18.20 43.94
N LYS A 87 0.67 -19.09 44.16
CA LYS A 87 1.98 -19.01 43.48
C LYS A 87 1.86 -19.22 41.98
N GLU A 88 1.13 -20.24 41.53
CA GLU A 88 0.94 -20.53 40.11
C GLU A 88 0.23 -19.37 39.37
N ILE A 89 -0.79 -18.78 40.01
CA ILE A 89 -1.48 -17.60 39.46
C ILE A 89 -0.52 -16.40 39.38
N LYS A 90 0.31 -16.16 40.42
CA LYS A 90 1.31 -15.07 40.40
C LYS A 90 2.33 -15.24 39.29
N GLU A 91 2.82 -16.46 39.06
CA GLU A 91 3.74 -16.74 37.95
C GLU A 91 3.08 -16.55 36.59
N THR A 92 1.84 -16.98 36.44
CA THR A 92 1.05 -16.79 35.22
C THR A 92 0.85 -15.31 34.92
N ILE A 93 0.52 -14.49 35.93
CA ILE A 93 0.43 -13.03 35.79
C ILE A 93 1.77 -12.44 35.34
N LYS A 94 2.89 -12.92 35.89
CA LYS A 94 4.23 -12.44 35.51
C LYS A 94 4.53 -12.76 34.04
N LYS A 95 4.23 -13.97 33.58
CA LYS A 95 4.39 -14.38 32.18
C LYS A 95 3.52 -13.53 31.23
N LEU A 96 2.25 -13.33 31.58
CA LEU A 96 1.33 -12.50 30.79
C LEU A 96 1.79 -11.04 30.72
N LYS A 97 2.33 -10.47 31.80
CA LYS A 97 2.88 -9.10 31.78
C LYS A 97 4.09 -8.98 30.85
N ILE A 98 4.97 -9.98 30.81
CA ILE A 98 6.11 -10.01 29.90
C ILE A 98 5.63 -10.09 28.45
N GLN A 99 4.71 -11.02 28.15
CA GLN A 99 4.13 -11.14 26.81
C GLN A 99 3.42 -9.86 26.36
N HIS A 100 2.65 -9.23 27.24
CA HIS A 100 2.01 -7.95 26.95
C HIS A 100 3.03 -6.85 26.62
N LYS A 101 4.15 -6.79 27.36
CA LYS A 101 5.21 -5.81 27.10
C LYS A 101 5.87 -6.03 25.75
N ILE A 102 6.13 -7.28 25.37
CA ILE A 102 6.70 -7.65 24.06
C ILE A 102 5.74 -7.24 22.94
N LEU A 103 4.48 -7.68 23.01
CA LEU A 103 3.46 -7.35 22.01
C LEU A 103 3.21 -5.83 21.88
N SER A 104 3.33 -5.08 22.98
CA SER A 104 3.18 -3.63 22.92
C SER A 104 4.36 -2.97 22.19
N LYS A 105 5.59 -3.48 22.36
CA LYS A 105 6.76 -2.98 21.66
C LYS A 105 6.70 -3.30 20.17
N GLU A 106 6.31 -4.52 19.82
CA GLU A 106 6.10 -4.93 18.41
C GLU A 106 5.03 -4.07 17.73
N ALA A 107 3.96 -3.72 18.44
CA ALA A 107 2.92 -2.83 17.91
C ALA A 107 3.42 -1.41 17.67
N GLU A 108 4.28 -0.87 18.54
CA GLU A 108 4.92 0.44 18.36
C GLU A 108 5.87 0.42 17.15
N GLU A 109 6.69 -0.62 16.99
CA GLU A 109 7.61 -0.76 15.83
C GLU A 109 6.86 -0.80 14.50
N ILE A 110 5.74 -1.52 14.42
CA ILE A 110 4.89 -1.57 13.22
C ILE A 110 4.26 -0.20 12.92
N GLU A 111 3.92 0.58 13.96
CA GLU A 111 3.35 1.92 13.79
C GLU A 111 4.37 2.91 13.23
N ASP A 112 5.63 2.83 13.67
CA ASP A 112 6.73 3.62 13.12
C ASP A 112 7.02 3.27 11.65
N GLU A 113 7.04 1.98 11.30
CA GLU A 113 7.21 1.53 9.90
C GLU A 113 6.07 2.00 8.98
N LEU A 114 4.85 2.04 9.50
CA LEU A 114 3.68 2.57 8.78
C LEU A 114 3.86 4.06 8.47
N LEU A 115 4.24 4.85 9.46
CA LEU A 115 4.44 6.30 9.32
C LEU A 115 5.54 6.63 8.31
N ASP A 116 6.65 5.89 8.31
CA ASP A 116 7.71 6.07 7.30
C ASP A 116 7.21 5.72 5.89
N SER A 117 6.45 4.63 5.76
CA SER A 117 5.86 4.19 4.49
C SER A 117 4.86 5.21 3.92
N GLU A 118 3.97 5.76 4.75
CA GLU A 118 3.02 6.81 4.34
C GLU A 118 3.74 8.09 3.89
N SER A 119 4.81 8.49 4.60
CA SER A 119 5.63 9.65 4.25
C SER A 119 6.31 9.48 2.88
N ARG A 120 6.86 8.29 2.59
CA ARG A 120 7.46 7.96 1.29
C ARG A 120 6.42 8.01 0.17
N LEU A 121 5.23 7.48 0.41
CA LEU A 121 4.13 7.47 -0.54
C LEU A 121 3.67 8.89 -0.89
N GLY A 122 3.50 9.76 0.11
CA GLY A 122 3.14 11.17 -0.09
C GLY A 122 4.17 11.93 -0.93
N LYS A 123 5.47 11.63 -0.78
CA LYS A 123 6.53 12.20 -1.62
C LYS A 123 6.44 11.69 -3.07
N LEU A 124 6.21 10.40 -3.26
CA LEU A 124 6.05 9.79 -4.60
C LEU A 124 4.84 10.36 -5.34
N GLN A 125 3.70 10.52 -4.67
CA GLN A 125 2.49 11.12 -5.26
C GLN A 125 2.73 12.55 -5.75
N LYS A 126 3.42 13.39 -4.97
CA LYS A 126 3.74 14.77 -5.36
C LYS A 126 4.70 14.86 -6.55
N ILE A 127 5.67 13.95 -6.64
CA ILE A 127 6.55 13.88 -7.81
C ILE A 127 5.75 13.44 -9.04
N ASN A 128 4.85 12.48 -8.87
CA ASN A 128 4.07 11.92 -9.96
C ASN A 128 3.03 12.90 -10.52
N SER A 129 2.33 13.65 -9.66
CA SER A 129 1.37 14.66 -10.12
C SER A 129 2.02 15.72 -10.99
N LYS A 130 3.21 16.20 -10.60
CA LYS A 130 4.00 17.16 -11.38
C LYS A 130 4.45 16.60 -12.73
N ASN A 131 4.76 15.30 -12.81
CA ASN A 131 5.16 14.66 -14.06
C ASN A 131 3.96 14.40 -14.99
N ILE A 132 2.81 13.97 -14.45
CA ILE A 132 1.57 13.79 -15.22
C ILE A 132 1.11 15.12 -15.82
N GLU A 133 1.21 16.22 -15.08
CA GLU A 133 0.89 17.56 -15.60
C GLU A 133 1.80 17.97 -16.76
N LYS A 134 3.11 17.71 -16.64
CA LYS A 134 4.07 17.93 -17.74
C LYS A 134 3.76 17.08 -18.97
N LEU A 135 3.46 15.80 -18.79
CA LEU A 135 3.10 14.89 -19.88
C LEU A 135 1.79 15.31 -20.55
N ARG A 136 0.78 15.70 -19.76
CA ARG A 136 -0.49 16.24 -20.29
C ARG A 136 -0.25 17.51 -21.10
N HIS A 137 0.60 18.41 -20.59
CA HIS A 137 0.96 19.62 -21.32
C HIS A 137 1.68 19.32 -22.64
N ALA A 138 2.69 18.43 -22.62
CA ALA A 138 3.41 18.01 -23.83
C ALA A 138 2.49 17.34 -24.86
N ARG A 139 1.59 16.45 -24.42
CA ARG A 139 0.57 15.83 -25.28
C ARG A 139 -0.36 16.87 -25.88
N ASN A 140 -0.84 17.83 -25.09
CA ASN A 140 -1.72 18.89 -25.57
C ASN A 140 -0.99 19.80 -26.58
N LEU A 141 0.28 20.14 -26.33
CA LEU A 141 1.09 20.88 -27.29
C LEU A 141 1.23 20.11 -28.60
N TYR A 142 1.56 18.82 -28.52
CA TYR A 142 1.67 17.97 -29.70
C TYR A 142 0.37 17.92 -30.51
N LEU A 143 -0.76 17.70 -29.83
CA LEU A 143 -2.08 17.68 -30.46
C LEU A 143 -2.44 19.03 -31.08
N ASN A 144 -2.17 20.13 -30.39
CA ASN A 144 -2.50 21.48 -30.86
C ASN A 144 -1.65 21.92 -32.07
N ILE A 145 -0.38 21.51 -32.12
CA ILE A 145 0.52 21.85 -33.22
C ILE A 145 0.18 21.01 -34.46
N THR A 146 -0.08 19.72 -34.26
CA THR A 146 -0.13 18.76 -35.38
C THR A 146 -1.54 18.36 -35.78
N ASN A 147 -2.53 18.53 -34.90
CA ASN A 147 -3.90 17.99 -35.04
C ASN A 147 -3.96 16.49 -35.38
N LEU A 148 -2.91 15.75 -35.00
CA LEU A 148 -2.80 14.31 -35.22
C LEU A 148 -3.49 13.53 -34.11
N ARG A 149 -4.16 12.44 -34.49
CA ARG A 149 -4.59 11.38 -33.59
C ARG A 149 -4.06 10.06 -34.10
N PHE A 150 -3.36 9.34 -33.25
CA PHE A 150 -2.91 8.00 -33.54
C PHE A 150 -3.97 7.00 -33.10
N ASN A 151 -4.23 6.02 -33.94
CA ASN A 151 -5.01 4.85 -33.63
C ASN A 151 -4.18 3.60 -33.98
N THR A 152 -4.28 2.57 -33.16
CA THR A 152 -3.58 1.29 -33.37
C THR A 152 -4.62 0.20 -33.53
N PRO A 153 -5.18 0.02 -34.73
CA PRO A 153 -6.18 -1.02 -34.99
C PRO A 153 -5.60 -2.45 -34.88
N GLY A 154 -4.28 -2.61 -34.73
CA GLY A 154 -3.60 -3.85 -34.41
C GLY A 154 -2.10 -3.65 -34.12
N ASP A 155 -1.41 -4.72 -33.71
CA ASP A 155 -0.02 -4.65 -33.21
C ASP A 155 1.03 -4.27 -34.26
N GLN A 156 0.68 -4.28 -35.55
CA GLN A 156 1.61 -4.08 -36.67
C GLN A 156 1.24 -2.90 -37.57
N GLN A 157 0.25 -2.11 -37.19
CA GLN A 157 -0.26 -0.99 -38.00
C GLN A 157 -0.45 0.26 -37.15
N ILE A 158 0.02 1.38 -37.68
CA ILE A 158 -0.21 2.70 -37.09
C ILE A 158 -1.13 3.45 -38.02
N GLN A 159 -2.35 3.73 -37.56
CA GLN A 159 -3.29 4.59 -38.24
C GLN A 159 -3.16 6.01 -37.71
N VAL A 160 -3.12 6.99 -38.60
CA VAL A 160 -2.95 8.41 -38.30
C VAL A 160 -4.13 9.17 -38.89
N LEU A 161 -4.86 9.85 -38.02
CA LEU A 161 -5.98 10.71 -38.35
C LEU A 161 -5.55 12.16 -38.19
N ILE A 162 -5.64 12.94 -39.27
CA ILE A 162 -5.21 14.34 -39.32
C ILE A 162 -6.43 15.21 -39.58
N SER A 163 -6.77 16.06 -38.61
CA SER A 163 -7.91 16.96 -38.72
C SER A 163 -7.45 18.35 -39.12
N GLN A 164 -7.61 18.70 -40.40
CA GLN A 164 -7.39 20.06 -40.91
C GLN A 164 -8.72 20.78 -41.09
N LYS A 165 -8.70 22.13 -41.17
CA LYS A 165 -9.82 23.10 -41.09
C LYS A 165 -11.16 22.78 -41.74
N ASN A 166 -11.28 21.74 -42.59
CA ASN A 166 -12.54 21.09 -43.02
C ASN A 166 -12.35 19.65 -43.57
N ASN A 167 -11.16 19.05 -43.44
CA ASN A 167 -10.83 17.74 -44.03
C ASN A 167 -10.21 16.81 -42.98
N LEU A 168 -10.67 15.56 -42.97
CA LEU A 168 -10.07 14.48 -42.20
C LEU A 168 -9.24 13.62 -43.17
N LYS A 169 -7.93 13.58 -42.99
CA LYS A 169 -7.06 12.63 -43.70
C LYS A 169 -6.81 11.44 -42.79
N ASP A 170 -7.01 10.24 -43.32
CA ASP A 170 -6.81 8.97 -42.60
C ASP A 170 -5.80 8.13 -43.39
N GLU A 171 -4.66 7.86 -42.76
CA GLU A 171 -3.59 7.08 -43.36
C GLU A 171 -3.11 5.98 -42.42
N THR A 172 -2.81 4.81 -42.98
CA THR A 172 -2.32 3.66 -42.22
C THR A 172 -0.94 3.28 -42.71
N PHE A 173 0.00 3.21 -41.78
CA PHE A 173 1.39 2.85 -42.02
C PHE A 173 1.68 1.46 -41.43
N GLN A 174 2.58 0.73 -42.09
CA GLN A 174 3.09 -0.55 -41.59
C GLN A 174 4.56 -0.37 -41.17
N PRO A 175 4.85 -0.14 -39.86
CA PRO A 175 6.20 0.19 -39.39
C PRO A 175 7.25 -0.89 -39.68
N ASN A 176 6.82 -2.12 -39.92
CA ASN A 176 7.68 -3.26 -40.23
C ASN A 176 8.11 -3.29 -41.71
N LEU A 177 7.42 -2.58 -42.58
CA LEU A 177 7.63 -2.61 -44.03
C LEU A 177 8.11 -1.26 -44.57
N GLU A 178 7.90 -0.18 -43.83
CA GLU A 178 8.23 1.17 -44.23
C GLU A 178 9.34 1.77 -43.36
N ASN A 179 10.21 2.58 -43.96
CA ASN A 179 11.28 3.24 -43.21
C ASN A 179 10.69 4.34 -42.32
N ARG A 180 11.02 4.33 -41.02
CA ARG A 180 10.61 5.36 -40.05
C ARG A 180 10.83 6.78 -40.54
N PHE A 181 11.93 7.06 -41.25
CA PHE A 181 12.21 8.40 -41.79
C PHE A 181 11.18 8.81 -42.86
N GLN A 182 10.76 7.88 -43.72
CA GLN A 182 9.76 8.12 -44.75
C GLN A 182 8.38 8.36 -44.12
N ILE A 183 7.98 7.51 -43.17
CA ILE A 183 6.71 7.65 -42.44
C ILE A 183 6.63 9.03 -41.76
N VAL A 184 7.69 9.44 -41.06
CA VAL A 184 7.70 10.72 -40.33
C VAL A 184 7.63 11.92 -41.26
N ASN A 185 8.42 11.93 -42.35
CA ASN A 185 8.37 13.04 -43.31
C ASN A 185 7.02 13.12 -44.01
N HIS A 186 6.45 11.97 -44.39
CA HIS A 186 5.13 11.91 -45.00
C HIS A 186 4.05 12.45 -44.06
N ILE A 187 4.06 12.05 -42.78
CA ILE A 187 3.16 12.63 -41.77
C ILE A 187 3.34 14.15 -41.64
N TRP A 188 4.59 14.65 -41.65
CA TRP A 188 4.85 16.09 -41.60
C TRP A 188 4.36 16.84 -42.84
N GLU A 189 4.46 16.25 -44.04
CA GLU A 189 3.91 16.83 -45.27
C GLU A 189 2.38 16.93 -45.24
N LEU A 190 1.72 16.07 -44.47
CA LEU A 190 0.27 16.11 -44.31
C LEU A 190 -0.23 17.17 -43.31
N ILE A 191 0.69 17.76 -42.52
CA ILE A 191 0.41 18.84 -41.55
C ILE A 191 0.71 20.19 -42.22
N ASP A 192 -0.31 20.82 -42.82
CA ASP A 192 -0.27 22.23 -43.27
C ASP A 192 -0.34 23.24 -42.12
#